data_AF-A0A9K3PNR2-F1
#
_entry.id   AF-A0A9K3PNR2-F1
#
_cell.length_a   1.000
_cell.length_b   1.000
_cell.length_c   1.000
_cell.angle_alpha   90.00
_cell.angle_beta   90.00
_cell.angle_gamma   90.00
#
_symmetry.space_group_name_H-M   'P 1'
#
loop_
_entity.id
_entity.type
_entity.pdbx_description
1 polymer ?
#
loop_
_entity_poly.entity_id
_entity_poly.type
_entity_poly.pdbx_seq_one_letter_code
_entity_poly.pdbx_strand_id
1 'polypeptide(L)'
;MFGQNGLSVNEYHSQFKGLVDALEYSEGTIGLSDKRIMKFNNGKRQDEVSKEEWADAAARARDDLLAVRFIKRSDPSRYGALIADLQNQYARGNNQYPATLDDAYTMLTLV
;
A
#
# COMPACT_ATOMS: atom_id res chain seq x y z
N MET A 1 20.84 22.15 -5.55
CA MET A 1 19.57 22.10 -4.79
C MET A 1 19.02 20.69 -4.89
N PHE A 2 19.09 19.89 -3.83
CA PHE A 2 18.64 18.49 -3.79
C PHE A 2 17.36 18.39 -2.95
N GLY A 3 16.21 18.14 -3.57
CA GLY A 3 14.99 17.67 -2.90
C GLY A 3 14.74 16.22 -3.34
N GLN A 4 14.36 15.25 -2.51
CA GLN A 4 13.77 15.32 -1.17
C GLN A 4 14.46 14.37 -0.17
N ASN A 5 15.03 14.98 0.86
CA ASN A 5 15.24 14.56 2.26
C ASN A 5 16.07 13.34 2.68
N GLY A 6 16.56 12.46 1.81
CA GLY A 6 17.62 11.51 2.20
C GLY A 6 17.33 10.63 3.44
N LEU A 7 16.06 10.51 3.84
CA LEU A 7 15.61 9.81 5.04
C LEU A 7 16.05 8.34 5.00
N SER A 8 16.36 7.77 6.15
CA SER A 8 16.45 6.31 6.29
C SER A 8 15.09 5.66 6.05
N VAL A 9 15.08 4.36 5.70
CA VAL A 9 13.83 3.61 5.51
C VAL A 9 12.94 3.67 6.76
N ASN A 10 13.55 3.66 7.94
CA ASN A 10 12.86 3.82 9.23
C ASN A 10 12.16 5.16 9.36
N GLU A 11 12.87 6.26 9.08
CA GLU A 11 12.31 7.60 9.18
C GLU A 11 11.19 7.81 8.14
N TYR A 12 11.37 7.29 6.92
CA TYR A 12 10.34 7.31 5.90
C TYR A 12 9.10 6.51 6.31
N HIS A 13 9.29 5.32 6.89
CA HIS A 13 8.22 4.48 7.41
C HIS A 13 7.43 5.16 8.53
N SER A 14 8.12 5.76 9.51
CA SER A 14 7.48 6.52 10.58
C SER A 14 6.71 7.74 10.05
N GLN A 15 7.29 8.48 9.11
CA GLN A 15 6.62 9.62 8.49
C GLN A 15 5.38 9.18 7.69
N PHE A 16 5.47 8.09 6.94
CA PHE A 16 4.35 7.55 6.17
C PHE A 16 3.20 7.10 7.07
N LYS A 17 3.50 6.37 8.15
CA LYS A 17 2.49 6.01 9.16
C LYS A 17 1.80 7.25 9.74
N GLY A 18 2.56 8.26 10.13
CA GLY A 18 1.98 9.52 10.64
C GLY A 18 1.07 10.24 9.64
N LEU A 19 1.38 10.20 8.33
CA LEU A 19 0.50 10.75 7.29
C LEU A 19 -0.77 9.93 7.11
N VAL A 20 -0.67 8.60 7.20
CA VAL A 20 -1.84 7.70 7.15
C VAL A 20 -2.77 7.96 8.33
N ASP A 21 -2.21 8.00 9.54
CA ASP A 21 -2.98 8.24 10.76
C ASP A 21 -3.67 9.62 10.73
N ALA A 22 -2.99 10.66 10.22
CA ALA A 22 -3.58 11.99 10.05
C ALA A 22 -4.75 12.02 9.04
N LEU A 23 -4.64 11.24 7.95
CA LEU A 23 -5.73 11.09 6.98
C LEU A 23 -6.95 10.38 7.58
N GLU A 24 -6.72 9.36 8.41
CA GLU A 24 -7.81 8.60 9.05
C GLU A 24 -8.47 9.38 10.18
N TYR A 25 -7.69 10.17 10.92
CA TYR A 25 -8.21 11.07 11.95
C TYR A 25 -9.12 12.17 11.37
N SER A 26 -8.88 12.60 10.13
CA SER A 26 -9.64 13.69 9.49
C SER A 26 -10.99 13.27 8.87
N GLU A 27 -11.64 12.24 9.42
CA GLU A 27 -12.86 11.57 8.88
C GLU A 27 -12.68 11.03 7.44
N GLY A 28 -11.45 11.05 6.93
CA GLY A 28 -11.11 10.53 5.62
C GLY A 28 -10.94 9.03 5.67
N THR A 29 -11.89 8.28 5.10
CA THR A 29 -11.61 6.87 4.79
C THR A 29 -10.59 6.84 3.65
N ILE A 30 -9.48 6.13 3.83
CA ILE A 30 -8.58 5.80 2.70
C ILE A 30 -9.47 5.25 1.59
N GLY A 31 -9.42 5.84 0.39
CA GLY A 31 -10.35 5.60 -0.72
C GLY A 31 -10.42 4.15 -1.22
N LEU A 32 -11.04 3.30 -0.41
CA LEU A 32 -11.35 1.91 -0.71
C LEU A 32 -12.67 1.89 -1.45
N SER A 33 -12.60 1.70 -2.76
CA SER A 33 -13.79 1.36 -3.54
C SER A 33 -14.27 -0.05 -3.17
N ASP A 34 -15.57 -0.29 -3.18
CA ASP A 34 -16.15 -1.64 -3.03
C ASP A 34 -15.49 -2.66 -3.94
N LYS A 35 -15.21 -2.29 -5.20
CA LYS A 35 -14.49 -3.15 -6.16
C LYS A 35 -13.14 -3.65 -5.64
N ARG A 36 -12.45 -2.87 -4.80
CA ARG A 36 -11.17 -3.23 -4.20
C ARG A 36 -11.38 -4.16 -3.00
N ILE A 37 -12.39 -3.89 -2.17
CA ILE A 37 -12.79 -4.76 -1.05
C ILE A 37 -13.24 -6.14 -1.58
N MET A 38 -14.06 -6.16 -2.64
CA MET A 38 -14.54 -7.36 -3.30
C MET A 38 -13.40 -8.29 -3.77
N LYS A 39 -12.23 -7.75 -4.14
CA LYS A 39 -11.05 -8.59 -4.50
C LYS A 39 -10.60 -9.47 -3.34
N PHE A 40 -10.76 -9.02 -2.11
CA PHE A 40 -10.41 -9.73 -0.88
C PHE A 40 -11.58 -10.56 -0.33
N ASN A 41 -12.72 -10.52 -1.00
CA ASN A 41 -13.93 -11.24 -0.64
C ASN A 41 -14.44 -12.15 -1.77
N ASN A 42 -13.53 -12.65 -2.62
CA ASN A 42 -13.84 -13.53 -3.76
C ASN A 42 -14.92 -12.97 -4.71
N GLY A 43 -15.01 -11.65 -4.85
CA GLY A 43 -15.98 -10.97 -5.69
C GLY A 43 -17.36 -10.75 -5.05
N LYS A 44 -17.57 -11.13 -3.78
CA LYS A 44 -18.82 -10.91 -3.06
C LYS A 44 -18.97 -9.47 -2.58
N ARG A 45 -20.16 -8.92 -2.75
CA ARG A 45 -20.57 -7.58 -2.29
C ARG A 45 -20.90 -7.57 -0.80
N GLN A 46 -21.04 -6.37 -0.23
CA GLN A 46 -21.27 -6.16 1.20
C GLN A 46 -22.57 -6.83 1.70
N ASP A 47 -23.59 -6.91 0.87
CA ASP A 47 -24.87 -7.55 1.17
C ASP A 47 -24.83 -9.09 1.09
N GLU A 48 -23.75 -9.66 0.56
CA GLU A 48 -23.57 -11.10 0.35
C GLU A 48 -22.70 -11.78 1.43
N VAL A 49 -22.19 -11.00 2.39
CA VAL A 49 -21.31 -11.47 3.48
C VAL A 49 -21.69 -10.85 4.82
N SER A 50 -21.16 -11.39 5.91
CA SER A 50 -21.32 -10.77 7.22
C SER A 50 -20.61 -9.41 7.29
N LYS A 51 -21.02 -8.59 8.26
CA LYS A 51 -20.36 -7.30 8.51
C LYS A 51 -18.89 -7.49 8.87
N GLU A 52 -18.59 -8.53 9.62
CA GLU A 52 -17.24 -8.92 10.03
C GLU A 52 -16.41 -9.36 8.82
N GLU A 53 -16.95 -10.22 7.95
CA GLU A 53 -16.28 -10.64 6.71
C GLU A 53 -15.97 -9.45 5.79
N TRP A 54 -16.91 -8.50 5.67
CA TRP A 54 -16.69 -7.28 4.90
C TRP A 54 -15.62 -6.37 5.53
N ALA A 55 -15.64 -6.21 6.85
CA ALA A 55 -14.65 -5.43 7.58
C ALA A 55 -13.24 -6.02 7.42
N ASP A 56 -13.10 -7.34 7.51
CA ASP A 56 -11.82 -8.04 7.32
C ASP A 56 -11.32 -7.93 5.87
N ALA A 57 -12.21 -8.00 4.88
CA ALA A 57 -11.85 -7.74 3.49
C ALA A 57 -11.43 -6.28 3.26
N ALA A 58 -12.10 -5.33 3.92
CA ALA A 58 -11.75 -3.91 3.83
C ALA A 58 -10.39 -3.62 4.47
N ALA A 59 -10.08 -4.23 5.62
CA ALA A 59 -8.77 -4.11 6.27
C ALA A 59 -7.65 -4.64 5.36
N ARG A 60 -7.81 -5.82 4.76
CA ARG A 60 -6.83 -6.37 3.81
C ARG A 60 -6.67 -5.50 2.56
N ALA A 61 -7.78 -4.98 2.04
CA ALA A 61 -7.75 -4.07 0.90
C ALA A 61 -7.04 -2.74 1.19
N ARG A 62 -7.15 -2.27 2.44
CA ARG A 62 -6.44 -1.10 2.98
C ARG A 62 -4.94 -1.36 3.00
N ASP A 63 -4.52 -2.46 3.59
CA ASP A 63 -3.11 -2.78 3.77
C ASP A 63 -2.41 -2.95 2.42
N ASP A 64 -3.04 -3.64 1.47
CA ASP A 64 -2.54 -3.75 0.08
C ASP A 64 -2.39 -2.38 -0.59
N LEU A 65 -3.39 -1.50 -0.43
CA LEU A 65 -3.33 -0.16 -1.00
C LEU A 65 -2.19 0.67 -0.40
N LEU A 66 -2.01 0.58 0.92
CA LEU A 66 -0.96 1.31 1.63
C LEU A 66 0.42 0.78 1.28
N ALA A 67 0.60 -0.53 1.18
CA ALA A 67 1.84 -1.19 0.78
C ALA A 67 2.30 -0.71 -0.61
N VAL A 68 1.39 -0.73 -1.59
CA VAL A 68 1.68 -0.25 -2.95
C VAL A 68 2.00 1.26 -2.94
N ARG A 69 1.26 2.06 -2.17
CA ARG A 69 1.50 3.51 -2.08
C ARG A 69 2.85 3.81 -1.43
N PHE A 70 3.25 3.06 -0.41
CA PHE A 70 4.53 3.22 0.28
C PHE A 70 5.70 3.05 -0.69
N ILE A 71 5.72 1.98 -1.48
CA ILE A 71 6.77 1.79 -2.50
C ILE A 71 6.71 2.88 -3.58
N LYS A 72 5.53 3.20 -4.11
CA LYS A 72 5.40 4.20 -5.18
C LYS A 72 5.77 5.62 -4.75
N ARG A 73 5.68 5.94 -3.46
CA ARG A 73 6.04 7.25 -2.89
C ARG A 73 7.44 7.26 -2.27
N SER A 74 8.16 6.13 -2.29
CA SER A 74 9.53 6.03 -1.81
C SER A 74 10.48 6.84 -2.71
N ASP A 75 11.68 7.14 -2.20
CA ASP A 75 12.67 7.95 -2.90
C ASP A 75 13.05 7.31 -4.26
N PRO A 76 12.66 7.91 -5.40
CA PRO A 76 12.90 7.33 -6.71
C PRO A 76 14.39 7.33 -7.09
N SER A 77 15.23 8.15 -6.44
CA SER A 77 16.68 8.12 -6.66
C SER A 77 17.33 6.87 -6.09
N ARG A 78 16.72 6.28 -5.05
CA ARG A 78 17.20 5.05 -4.39
C ARG A 78 16.49 3.81 -4.91
N TYR A 79 15.17 3.87 -5.07
CA TYR A 79 14.34 2.70 -5.36
C TYR A 79 13.74 2.71 -6.77
N GLY A 80 14.15 3.63 -7.64
CA GLY A 80 13.62 3.74 -9.00
C GLY A 80 13.69 2.44 -9.81
N ALA A 81 14.78 1.67 -9.66
CA ALA A 81 14.93 0.37 -10.31
C ALA A 81 13.91 -0.67 -9.81
N LEU A 82 13.73 -0.78 -8.49
CA LEU A 82 12.72 -1.65 -7.88
C LEU A 82 11.31 -1.25 -8.33
N ILE A 83 10.98 0.04 -8.29
CA ILE A 83 9.68 0.55 -8.72
C ILE A 83 9.41 0.18 -10.18
N ALA A 84 10.40 0.34 -11.05
CA ALA A 84 10.27 0.00 -12.47
C ALA A 84 10.11 -1.52 -12.67
N ASP A 85 10.86 -2.35 -11.94
CA ASP A 85 10.72 -3.80 -12.05
C ASP A 85 9.33 -4.29 -11.61
N LEU A 86 8.82 -3.79 -10.48
CA LEU A 86 7.47 -4.10 -10.01
C LEU A 86 6.39 -3.70 -11.03
N GLN A 87 6.54 -2.52 -11.64
CA GLN A 87 5.62 -2.07 -12.71
C GLN A 87 5.68 -2.99 -13.93
N ASN A 88 6.89 -3.40 -14.34
CA ASN A 88 7.10 -4.28 -15.48
C ASN A 88 6.58 -5.70 -15.23
N GLN A 89 6.77 -6.25 -14.03
CA GLN A 89 6.21 -7.54 -13.63
C GLN A 89 4.69 -7.50 -13.67
N TYR A 90 4.09 -6.45 -13.09
CA TYR A 90 2.64 -6.27 -13.11
C TYR A 90 2.07 -6.15 -14.53
N ALA A 91 2.74 -5.41 -15.42
CA ALA A 91 2.36 -5.30 -16.83
C ALA A 91 2.40 -6.65 -17.58
N ARG A 92 3.25 -7.59 -17.14
CA ARG A 92 3.31 -8.96 -17.65
C ARG A 92 2.33 -9.93 -16.97
N GLY A 93 1.46 -9.43 -16.09
CA GLY A 93 0.50 -10.24 -15.35
C GLY A 93 1.06 -10.90 -14.09
N ASN A 94 2.30 -10.61 -13.71
CA ASN A 94 2.92 -11.12 -12.49
C ASN A 94 2.86 -10.06 -11.38
N ASN A 95 1.89 -10.16 -10.47
CA ASN A 95 1.77 -9.20 -9.38
C ASN A 95 2.79 -9.51 -8.26
N GLN A 96 3.88 -8.73 -8.22
CA GLN A 96 4.93 -8.82 -7.21
C GLN A 96 4.90 -7.66 -6.21
N TYR A 97 3.85 -6.83 -6.22
CA TYR A 97 3.69 -5.78 -5.22
C TYR A 97 3.47 -6.39 -3.82
N PRO A 98 4.00 -5.75 -2.76
CA PRO A 98 3.75 -6.17 -1.39
C PRO A 98 2.27 -6.04 -1.03
N ALA A 99 1.78 -6.96 -0.19
CA ALA A 99 0.39 -6.97 0.28
C ALA A 99 0.21 -6.22 1.61
N THR A 100 1.29 -6.04 2.38
CA THR A 100 1.27 -5.34 3.68
C THR A 100 2.34 -4.27 3.76
N LEU A 101 2.17 -3.31 4.67
CA LEU A 101 3.15 -2.25 4.88
C LEU A 101 4.50 -2.81 5.37
N ASP A 102 4.47 -3.88 6.17
CA ASP A 102 5.68 -4.54 6.65
C ASP A 102 6.42 -5.23 5.51
N ASP A 103 5.72 -5.93 4.60
CA ASP A 103 6.34 -6.49 3.39
C ASP A 103 6.98 -5.40 2.53
N ALA A 104 6.30 -4.25 2.40
CA ALA A 104 6.80 -3.11 1.65
C ALA A 104 8.05 -2.50 2.31
N TYR A 105 8.06 -2.38 3.64
CA TYR A 105 9.22 -1.93 4.41
C TYR A 105 10.41 -2.88 4.28
N THR A 106 10.18 -4.20 4.42
CA THR A 106 11.21 -5.22 4.22
C THR A 106 11.76 -5.16 2.80
N MET A 107 10.89 -5.01 1.80
CA MET A 107 11.32 -4.90 0.41
C MET A 107 12.24 -3.70 0.19
N LEU A 108 11.93 -2.51 0.72
CA LEU A 108 12.83 -1.33 0.62
C LEU A 108 14.14 -1.47 1.40
N THR A 109 14.19 -2.33 2.43
CA THR A 109 15.39 -2.54 3.24
C THR A 109 16.37 -3.54 2.61
N LEU A 110 15.89 -4.41 1.72
CA LEU A 110 16.67 -5.49 1.10
C LEU A 110 17.26 -5.13 -0.28
N VAL A 111 16.93 -3.95 -0.83
CA VAL A 111 17.48 -3.43 -2.11
C VAL A 111 18.74 -2.62 -1.87
#